data_AF-A0A7C7Q8F0-F1
#
_entry.id   AF-A0A7C7Q8F0-F1
#
_cell.length_a   1.000
_cell.length_b   1.000
_cell.length_c   1.000
_cell.angle_alpha   90.00
_cell.angle_beta   90.00
_cell.angle_gamma   90.00
#
_symmetry.space_group_name_H-M   'P 1'
#
loop_
_entity.id
_entity.type
_entity.pdbx_description
1 polymer ?
#
loop_
_entity_poly.entity_id
_entity_poly.type
_entity_poly.pdbx_seq_one_letter_code
_entity_poly.pdbx_strand_id
1 'polypeptide(L)'
;MPLELDPAIQRARPFLEALPIPISIVDRKGIVRFVNRVFLEFAQCTRKEITYEDRVDHYVSEFFDEPREFWESAFRQVLAERPPKGGVSSKS
;
A
#
# COMPACT_ATOMS: atom_id res chain seq x y z
N MET A 1 -4.64 -2.75 -20.27
CA MET A 1 -4.05 -1.47 -19.82
C MET A 1 -3.53 -1.65 -18.41
N PRO A 2 -2.35 -1.12 -18.05
CA PRO A 2 -1.98 -0.99 -16.65
C PRO A 2 -3.07 -0.14 -15.97
N LEU A 3 -3.53 -0.54 -14.78
CA LEU A 3 -4.39 0.32 -13.98
C LEU A 3 -3.58 1.57 -13.64
N GLU A 4 -4.08 2.76 -13.98
CA GLU A 4 -3.55 3.98 -13.37
C GLU A 4 -3.95 3.96 -11.90
N LEU A 5 -2.94 3.90 -11.03
CA LEU A 5 -3.13 3.62 -9.62
C LEU A 5 -3.81 4.80 -8.90
N ASP A 6 -3.48 6.04 -9.27
CA ASP A 6 -4.01 7.22 -8.59
C ASP A 6 -5.52 7.43 -8.79
N PRO A 7 -6.08 7.34 -10.02
CA PRO A 7 -7.52 7.42 -10.20
C PRO A 7 -8.28 6.30 -9.48
N ALA A 8 -7.68 5.11 -9.36
CA ALA A 8 -8.26 3.99 -8.62
C ALA A 8 -8.26 4.27 -7.11
N ILE A 9 -7.14 4.76 -6.56
CA ILE A 9 -7.02 5.20 -5.16
C ILE A 9 -8.04 6.29 -4.86
N GLN A 10 -8.17 7.31 -5.71
CA GLN A 10 -9.12 8.40 -5.49
C GLN A 10 -10.57 7.89 -5.38
N ARG A 11 -10.98 6.96 -6.26
CA ARG A 11 -12.32 6.34 -6.18
C ARG A 11 -12.49 5.46 -4.95
N ALA A 12 -11.45 4.74 -4.54
CA ALA A 12 -11.50 3.82 -3.40
C ALA A 12 -11.28 4.51 -2.05
N ARG A 13 -10.77 5.76 -2.02
CA ARG A 13 -10.33 6.47 -0.81
C ARG A 13 -11.35 6.43 0.33
N PRO A 14 -12.67 6.68 0.13
CA PRO A 14 -13.63 6.61 1.23
C PRO A 14 -13.68 5.24 1.91
N PHE A 15 -13.52 4.16 1.14
CA PHE A 15 -13.50 2.79 1.67
C PHE A 15 -12.17 2.47 2.35
N LEU A 16 -11.06 2.89 1.76
CA LEU A 16 -9.72 2.68 2.32
C LEU A 16 -9.53 3.40 3.66
N GLU A 17 -10.10 4.60 3.80
CA GLU A 17 -10.09 5.36 5.06
C GLU A 17 -11.03 4.77 6.12
N ALA A 18 -12.10 4.06 5.72
CA ALA A 18 -13.02 3.44 6.65
C ALA A 18 -12.48 2.15 7.27
N LEU A 19 -11.43 1.55 6.71
CA LEU A 19 -10.86 0.29 7.19
C LEU A 19 -10.09 0.52 8.51
N PRO A 20 -10.39 -0.23 9.59
CA PRO A 20 -9.76 -0.07 10.90
C PRO A 20 -8.37 -0.73 10.98
N ILE A 21 -7.66 -0.83 9.86
CA ILE A 21 -6.34 -1.43 9.74
C ILE A 21 -5.37 -0.45 9.05
N PRO A 22 -4.08 -0.44 9.40
CA PRO A 22 -3.08 0.33 8.68
C PRO A 22 -2.99 -0.09 7.21
N ILE A 23 -3.12 0.87 6.30
CA ILE A 23 -2.99 0.63 4.86
C ILE A 23 -1.90 1.53 4.29
N SER A 24 -1.01 0.94 3.50
CA SER A 24 -0.11 1.64 2.59
C SER A 24 -0.25 1.03 1.19
N ILE A 25 -0.50 1.86 0.19
CA ILE A 25 -0.55 1.44 -1.21
C ILE A 25 0.72 1.93 -1.89
N VAL A 26 1.48 0.97 -2.41
CA VAL A 26 2.76 1.22 -3.08
C VAL A 26 2.63 0.83 -4.55
N ASP A 27 3.14 1.68 -5.43
CA ASP A 27 3.16 1.39 -6.86
C ASP A 27 4.27 0.38 -7.22
N ARG A 28 4.33 0.02 -8.51
CA ARG A 28 5.32 -0.97 -9.01
C ARG A 28 6.77 -0.48 -8.95
N LYS A 29 7.00 0.82 -8.77
CA LYS A 29 8.33 1.43 -8.61
C LYS A 29 8.73 1.50 -7.14
N GLY A 30 7.86 1.09 -6.22
CA GLY A 30 8.11 1.20 -4.78
C GLY A 30 7.73 2.56 -4.20
N ILE A 31 7.02 3.41 -4.96
CA ILE A 31 6.60 4.74 -4.50
C ILE A 31 5.26 4.60 -3.77
N VAL A 32 5.19 5.10 -2.54
CA VAL A 32 3.95 5.14 -1.77
C VAL A 32 2.99 6.14 -2.42
N ARG A 33 1.78 5.69 -2.80
CA ARG A 33 0.74 6.53 -3.41
C ARG A 33 -0.36 6.92 -2.43
N PHE A 34 -0.50 6.17 -1.34
CA PHE A 34 -1.51 6.42 -0.32
C PHE A 34 -1.17 5.72 0.99
N VAL A 35 -1.50 6.37 2.10
CA VAL A 35 -1.64 5.78 3.43
C VAL A 35 -2.97 6.23 4.03
N ASN A 36 -3.67 5.38 4.78
CA ASN A 36 -4.89 5.80 5.48
C ASN A 36 -4.58 6.43 6.85
N ARG A 37 -5.59 7.04 7.49
CA ARG A 37 -5.45 7.63 8.82
C ARG A 37 -4.92 6.63 9.86
N VAL A 38 -5.42 5.39 9.85
CA VAL A 38 -5.03 4.34 10.81
C VAL A 38 -3.54 4.00 10.70
N PHE A 39 -2.95 4.06 9.50
CA PHE A 39 -1.51 3.89 9.32
C PHE A 39 -0.70 4.97 10.03
N LEU A 40 -1.13 6.23 9.94
CA LEU A 40 -0.47 7.36 10.60
C LEU A 40 -0.61 7.26 12.12
N GLU A 41 -1.80 6.94 12.62
CA GLU A 41 -2.07 6.71 14.06
C GLU A 41 -1.18 5.57 14.61
N PHE A 42 -1.10 4.45 13.88
CA PHE A 42 -0.25 3.32 14.27
C PHE A 42 1.23 3.71 14.36
N ALA A 43 1.73 4.48 13.39
CA ALA A 43 3.12 4.93 13.42
C ALA A 43 3.41 5.87 14.60
N GLN A 44 2.47 6.74 14.97
CA GLN A 44 2.60 7.59 16.14
C GLN A 44 2.70 6.77 17.43
N CYS A 45 1.95 5.66 17.55
CA CYS A 45 2.09 4.72 18.67
C CYS A 45 3.50 4.11 18.76
N THR A 46 4.22 4.01 17.64
CA THR A 46 5.62 3.55 17.60
C THR A 46 6.66 4.67 17.84
N ARG A 47 6.22 5.84 18.33
CA ARG A 47 7.05 7.05 18.54
C ARG A 47 7.65 7.63 17.26
N LYS A 48 7.06 7.34 16.10
CA LYS A 48 7.38 7.98 14.83
C LYS A 48 6.32 9.04 14.55
N GLU A 49 6.67 10.32 14.70
CA GLU A 49 5.81 11.41 14.25
C GLU A 49 5.93 11.50 12.74
N ILE A 50 4.88 11.07 12.03
CA ILE A 50 4.83 11.07 10.56
C ILE A 50 3.54 11.71 10.08
N THR A 51 3.65 12.50 9.02
CA THR A 51 2.52 13.06 8.28
C THR A 51 2.21 12.22 7.05
N TYR A 52 1.13 12.57 6.34
CA TYR A 52 0.80 11.94 5.07
C TYR A 52 1.84 12.28 3.99
N GLU A 53 2.31 13.53 3.99
CA GLU A 53 3.29 14.10 3.06
C GLU A 53 4.67 13.49 3.26
N ASP A 54 5.03 13.11 4.48
CA ASP A 54 6.29 12.37 4.75
C ASP A 54 6.30 10.97 4.15
N ARG A 55 5.16 10.50 3.60
CA ARG A 55 4.99 9.15 3.06
C ARG A 55 4.71 9.16 1.57
N VAL A 56 3.68 9.89 1.15
CA VAL A 56 3.24 9.86 -0.24
C VAL A 56 4.28 10.48 -1.16
N ASP A 57 4.47 9.88 -2.33
CA ASP A 57 5.48 10.23 -3.33
C ASP A 57 6.94 9.89 -2.95
N HIS A 58 7.16 9.24 -1.80
CA HIS A 58 8.46 8.72 -1.36
C HIS A 58 8.62 7.22 -1.57
N TYR A 59 9.86 6.73 -1.63
CA TYR A 59 10.13 5.29 -1.72
C TYR A 59 9.83 4.59 -0.40
N VAL A 60 9.12 3.46 -0.45
CA VAL A 60 8.80 2.68 0.75
C VAL A 60 10.06 2.26 1.53
N SER A 61 11.17 2.01 0.84
CA SER A 61 12.44 1.59 1.44
C SER A 61 13.09 2.66 2.30
N GLU A 62 12.70 3.93 2.18
CA GLU A 62 13.22 5.01 3.04
C GLU A 62 12.73 4.91 4.49
N PHE A 63 11.72 4.06 4.75
CA PHE A 63 11.02 4.02 6.03
C PHE A 63 11.24 2.75 6.86
N PHE A 64 12.00 1.82 6.30
CA PHE A 64 12.25 0.49 6.82
C PHE A 64 13.75 0.21 6.73
N ASP A 65 14.28 -0.58 7.66
CA ASP A 65 15.72 -0.85 7.75
C ASP A 65 16.19 -1.86 6.68
N GLU A 66 15.24 -2.45 5.97
CA GLU A 66 15.43 -3.43 4.93
C GLU A 66 15.95 -2.79 3.64
N PRO A 67 16.96 -3.40 2.98
CA PRO A 67 17.59 -2.83 1.80
C PRO A 67 16.62 -2.77 0.61
N ARG A 68 16.86 -1.88 -0.35
CA ARG A 68 15.99 -1.67 -1.53
C ARG A 68 15.73 -2.98 -2.28
N GLU A 69 16.73 -3.84 -2.40
CA GLU A 69 16.67 -5.13 -3.09
C GLU A 69 15.66 -6.08 -2.43
N PHE A 70 15.49 -6.01 -1.10
CA PHE A 70 14.48 -6.77 -0.39
C PHE A 70 13.08 -6.34 -0.85
N TRP A 71 12.81 -5.04 -0.90
CA TRP A 71 11.52 -4.50 -1.34
C TRP A 71 11.26 -4.79 -2.82
N GLU A 72 12.26 -4.65 -3.68
CA GLU A 72 12.14 -5.02 -5.11
C GLU A 72 11.80 -6.51 -5.26
N SER A 73 12.43 -7.39 -4.47
CA SER A 73 12.15 -8.83 -4.46
C SER A 73 10.74 -9.13 -3.94
N ALA A 74 10.34 -8.51 -2.82
CA ALA A 74 9.00 -8.67 -2.25
C ALA A 74 7.90 -8.22 -3.22
N PHE A 75 8.08 -7.08 -3.88
CA PHE A 75 7.15 -6.60 -4.91
C PHE A 75 7.12 -7.52 -6.12
N ARG A 76 8.28 -8.01 -6.59
CA ARG A 76 8.33 -9.00 -7.68
C ARG A 76 7.58 -10.27 -7.32
N GLN A 77 7.72 -10.77 -6.09
CA GLN A 77 7.00 -11.95 -5.62
C GLN A 77 5.49 -11.71 -5.60
N VAL A 78 5.02 -10.62 -4.98
CA VAL A 78 3.59 -10.27 -4.94
C VAL A 78 3.00 -10.06 -6.34
N LEU A 79 3.77 -9.51 -7.28
CA LEU A 79 3.33 -9.32 -8.67
C LEU A 79 3.38 -10.62 -9.51
N ALA A 80 4.28 -11.55 -9.16
CA ALA A 80 4.38 -12.86 -9.81
C ALA A 80 3.31 -13.84 -9.30
N GLU A 81 2.99 -13.76 -8.01
CA GLU A 81 1.84 -14.43 -7.41
C GLU A 81 0.57 -13.75 -7.93
N ARG A 82 0.01 -14.29 -9.02
CA ARG A 82 -1.26 -13.79 -9.59
C ARG A 82 -2.29 -13.65 -8.47
N PRO A 83 -3.14 -12.59 -8.46
CA PRO A 83 -4.28 -12.54 -7.55
C PRO A 83 -5.08 -13.84 -7.75
N PRO A 84 -5.64 -14.43 -6.66
CA PRO A 84 -6.44 -15.63 -6.79
C PRO A 84 -7.49 -15.39 -7.88
N LYS A 85 -7.52 -16.25 -8.90
CA LYS A 85 -8.58 -16.21 -9.92
C LYS A 85 -9.89 -16.25 -9.15
N GLY A 86 -10.71 -15.20 -9.31
CA GLY A 86 -11.96 -15.02 -8.57
C GLY A 86 -12.75 -16.33 -8.48
N GLY A 87 -12.70 -16.94 -7.30
CA GLY A 87 -13.55 -18.05 -6.94
C GLY A 87 -14.87 -17.48 -6.47
N VAL A 88 -15.71 -17.03 -7.42
CA VAL A 88 -17.14 -17.00 -7.15
C VAL A 88 -17.56 -18.46 -7.07
N SER A 89 -17.55 -19.02 -5.85
CA SER A 89 -18.31 -20.22 -5.58
C SER A 89 -19.78 -19.80 -5.54
N SER A 90 -20.43 -19.80 -6.71
CA SER A 90 -21.86 -19.94 -6.78
C SER A 90 -22.20 -21.31 -6.19
N LYS A 91 -22.57 -21.33 -4.90
CA LYS A 91 -23.28 -22.46 -4.32
C LYS A 91 -24.73 -22.37 -4.76
N SER A 92 -25.09 -23.33 -5.61
CA SER A 92 -26.44 -23.76 -5.95
C SER A 92 -27.19 -24.26 -4.72
#